data_AF-A0A935LBI3-F1
#
_entry.id   AF-A0A935LBI3-F1
#
_cell.length_a   1.000
_cell.length_b   1.000
_cell.length_c   1.000
_cell.angle_alpha   90.00
_cell.angle_beta   90.00
_cell.angle_gamma   90.00
#
_symmetry.space_group_name_H-M   'P 1'
#
loop_
_entity.id
_entity.type
_entity.pdbx_description
1 polymer ?
#
loop_
_entity_poly.entity_id
_entity_poly.type
_entity_poly.pdbx_seq_one_letter_code
_entity_poly.pdbx_strand_id
1 'polypeptide(L)'
;MEHYIGEYLAKANPRLGALGEAKISFAQKVALLDASNTDIALILPGIKRLNKIRNRLAHNLDAQVTEEDATVFLGSNRFAALRAARAAEQAQTNEPIELLEDFAKHVAMALNYEFSPMSKAIYQAIQEVNLGRSAT
;
A
#
# COMPACT_ATOMS: atom_id res chain seq x y z
N MET A 1 -3.17 -9.10 1.40
CA MET A 1 -2.06 -8.13 1.54
C MET A 1 -0.68 -8.77 1.44
N GLU A 2 -0.33 -9.73 2.30
CA GLU A 2 1.03 -10.31 2.34
C GLU A 2 1.51 -10.86 0.99
N HIS A 3 0.60 -11.49 0.24
CA HIS A 3 0.82 -11.92 -1.14
C HIS A 3 1.28 -10.75 -2.04
N TYR A 4 0.57 -9.61 -2.05
CA TYR A 4 0.90 -8.44 -2.87
C TYR A 4 2.25 -7.81 -2.50
N ILE A 5 2.63 -7.82 -1.22
CA ILE A 5 3.97 -7.38 -0.81
C ILE A 5 5.03 -8.32 -1.39
N GLY A 6 4.79 -9.63 -1.34
CA GLY A 6 5.70 -10.61 -1.95
C GLY A 6 5.86 -10.42 -3.47
N GLU A 7 4.74 -10.23 -4.18
CA GLU A 7 4.76 -9.95 -5.62
C GLU A 7 5.49 -8.65 -5.95
N TYR A 8 5.23 -7.60 -5.16
CA TYR A 8 5.92 -6.31 -5.30
C TYR A 8 7.43 -6.48 -5.17
N LEU A 9 7.89 -7.13 -4.09
CA LEU A 9 9.31 -7.32 -3.83
C LEU A 9 9.99 -8.14 -4.93
N ALA A 10 9.33 -9.17 -5.45
CA ALA A 10 9.84 -9.98 -6.55
C ALA A 10 9.98 -9.17 -7.86
N LYS A 11 9.01 -8.29 -8.16
CA LYS A 11 9.05 -7.41 -9.34
C LYS A 11 10.08 -6.28 -9.19
N ALA A 12 10.13 -5.64 -8.02
CA ALA A 12 11.05 -4.56 -7.70
C ALA A 12 12.51 -5.04 -7.63
N ASN A 13 12.73 -6.30 -7.22
CA ASN A 13 14.06 -6.88 -7.06
C ASN A 13 14.17 -8.24 -7.78
N PRO A 14 14.31 -8.28 -9.12
CA PRO A 14 14.35 -9.53 -9.88
C PRO A 14 15.50 -10.48 -9.50
N ARG A 15 16.53 -9.98 -8.80
CA ARG A 15 17.69 -10.75 -8.35
C ARG A 15 17.55 -11.33 -6.93
N LEU A 16 16.45 -11.07 -6.24
CA LEU A 16 16.25 -11.43 -4.83
C LEU A 16 16.01 -12.95 -4.61
N GLY A 17 15.98 -13.74 -5.69
CA GLY A 17 15.71 -15.18 -5.63
C GLY A 17 14.24 -15.49 -5.31
N ALA A 18 13.96 -16.75 -4.97
CA ALA A 18 12.60 -17.23 -4.69
C ALA A 18 12.14 -16.86 -3.27
N LEU A 19 11.62 -15.64 -3.10
CA LEU A 19 11.06 -15.14 -1.84
C LEU A 19 10.00 -16.07 -1.21
N GLY A 20 9.19 -16.74 -2.05
CA GLY A 20 8.17 -17.69 -1.60
C GLY A 20 8.77 -18.93 -0.93
N GLU A 21 9.92 -19.40 -1.42
CA GLU A 21 10.63 -20.56 -0.87
C GLU A 21 11.41 -20.20 0.40
N ALA A 22 11.90 -18.97 0.48
CA ALA A 22 12.65 -18.46 1.63
C ALA A 22 11.81 -18.35 2.93
N LYS A 23 10.48 -18.53 2.86
CA LYS A 23 9.55 -18.51 4.01
C LYS A 23 9.76 -17.32 4.97
N ILE A 24 10.12 -16.15 4.44
CA ILE A 24 10.31 -14.96 5.28
C ILE A 24 8.97 -14.46 5.83
N SER A 25 8.99 -14.00 7.08
CA SER A 25 7.81 -13.47 7.78
C SER A 25 7.29 -12.17 7.18
N PHE A 26 6.03 -11.82 7.47
CA PHE A 26 5.46 -10.53 7.08
C PHE A 26 6.32 -9.33 7.51
N ALA A 27 6.84 -9.34 8.74
CA ALA A 27 7.67 -8.25 9.25
C ALA A 27 8.97 -8.10 8.43
N GLN A 28 9.58 -9.22 8.04
CA GLN A 28 10.76 -9.21 7.16
C GLN A 28 10.42 -8.72 5.76
N LYS A 29 9.28 -9.12 5.19
CA LYS A 29 8.81 -8.59 3.88
C LYS A 29 8.61 -7.07 3.94
N VAL A 30 7.98 -6.57 5.00
CA VAL A 30 7.79 -5.12 5.20
C VAL A 30 9.12 -4.39 5.36
N ALA A 31 10.12 -5.01 6.00
CA ALA A 31 11.45 -4.42 6.13
C ALA A 31 12.21 -4.31 4.80
N LEU A 32 11.83 -5.12 3.79
CA LEU A 32 12.41 -5.07 2.45
C LEU A 32 11.73 -4.05 1.52
N LEU A 33 10.63 -3.42 1.96
CA LEU A 33 9.98 -2.36 1.18
C LEU A 33 10.88 -1.12 1.14
N ASP A 34 11.11 -0.60 -0.07
CA ASP A 34 11.94 0.57 -0.28
C ASP A 34 11.19 1.85 0.14
N ALA A 35 11.55 2.38 1.30
CA ALA A 35 10.97 3.62 1.82
C ALA A 35 11.45 4.89 1.08
N SER A 36 12.42 4.79 0.16
CA SER A 36 12.80 5.92 -0.72
C SER A 36 11.81 6.12 -1.86
N ASN A 37 11.02 5.10 -2.21
CA ASN A 37 9.88 5.24 -3.09
C ASN A 37 8.73 5.95 -2.34
N THR A 38 8.34 7.13 -2.82
CA THR A 38 7.30 7.97 -2.20
C THR A 38 5.97 7.24 -2.02
N ASP A 39 5.54 6.45 -3.00
CA ASP A 39 4.26 5.74 -2.93
C ASP A 39 4.28 4.64 -1.86
N ILE A 40 5.43 3.96 -1.70
CA ILE A 40 5.65 3.00 -0.63
C ILE A 40 5.73 3.69 0.73
N ALA A 41 6.46 4.80 0.83
CA ALA A 41 6.60 5.57 2.06
C ALA A 41 5.24 6.03 2.62
N LEU A 42 4.30 6.42 1.73
CA LEU A 42 2.97 6.89 2.09
C LEU A 42 2.05 5.81 2.69
N ILE A 43 2.29 4.53 2.38
CA ILE A 43 1.47 3.41 2.86
C ILE A 43 2.16 2.60 3.96
N LEU A 44 3.47 2.74 4.12
CA LEU A 44 4.28 1.95 5.06
C LEU A 44 3.80 2.04 6.53
N PRO A 45 3.41 3.21 7.08
CA PRO A 45 2.89 3.28 8.45
C PRO A 45 1.63 2.43 8.64
N GLY A 46 0.70 2.45 7.69
CA GLY A 46 -0.52 1.65 7.73
C GLY A 46 -0.25 0.16 7.58
N ILE A 47 0.71 -0.25 6.73
CA ILE A 47 1.13 -1.66 6.63
C ILE A 47 1.71 -2.16 7.95
N LYS A 48 2.54 -1.35 8.62
CA LYS A 48 3.08 -1.68 9.95
C LYS A 48 1.97 -1.79 11.00
N ARG A 49 0.96 -0.93 10.92
CA ARG A 49 -0.22 -0.97 11.79
C ARG A 49 -1.03 -2.24 11.58
N LEU A 50 -1.25 -2.67 10.34
CA LEU A 50 -1.90 -3.94 10.03
C LEU A 50 -1.17 -5.15 10.63
N ASN A 51 0.16 -5.16 10.60
CA ASN A 51 0.92 -6.21 11.27
C ASN A 51 0.63 -6.27 12.78
N LYS A 52 0.55 -5.11 13.44
CA LYS A 52 0.21 -5.04 14.87
C LYS A 52 -1.19 -5.57 15.13
N ILE A 53 -2.18 -5.18 14.31
CA ILE A 53 -3.57 -5.67 14.42
C ILE A 53 -3.63 -7.17 14.22
N ARG A 54 -2.99 -7.70 13.17
CA ARG A 54 -2.91 -9.14 12.91
C ARG A 54 -2.30 -9.89 14.09
N ASN A 55 -1.20 -9.39 14.65
CA ASN A 55 -0.57 -10.02 15.81
C ASN A 55 -1.49 -9.98 17.04
N ARG A 56 -2.20 -8.86 17.26
CA ARG A 56 -3.17 -8.72 18.34
C ARG A 56 -4.31 -9.73 18.20
N LEU A 57 -4.88 -9.86 17.00
CA LEU A 57 -5.92 -10.84 16.67
C LEU A 57 -5.45 -12.30 16.81
N ALA A 58 -4.19 -12.58 16.44
CA ALA A 58 -3.62 -13.91 16.57
C ALA A 58 -3.43 -14.34 18.04
N HIS A 59 -3.15 -13.40 18.95
CA HIS A 59 -3.02 -13.67 20.37
C HIS A 59 -4.35 -13.56 21.14
N ASN A 60 -5.30 -12.78 20.64
CA ASN A 60 -6.61 -12.58 21.23
C ASN A 60 -7.66 -12.38 20.15
N LEU A 61 -8.50 -13.40 19.93
CA LEU A 61 -9.56 -13.37 18.90
C LEU A 61 -10.65 -12.33 19.19
N ASP A 62 -10.83 -11.92 20.45
CA ASP A 62 -11.79 -10.89 20.84
C ASP A 62 -11.26 -9.47 20.62
N ALA A 63 -9.99 -9.33 20.24
CA ALA A 63 -9.40 -8.03 19.99
C ALA A 63 -10.11 -7.31 18.84
N GLN A 64 -10.47 -6.05 19.08
CA GLN A 64 -11.12 -5.21 18.07
C GLN A 64 -10.11 -4.35 17.32
N VAL A 65 -10.48 -3.89 16.13
CA VAL A 65 -9.81 -2.79 15.45
C VAL A 65 -10.25 -1.49 16.10
N THR A 66 -9.32 -0.67 16.55
CA THR A 66 -9.64 0.51 17.37
C THR A 66 -9.61 1.80 16.55
N GLU A 67 -10.16 2.88 17.10
CA GLU A 67 -10.06 4.22 16.52
C GLU A 67 -8.60 4.69 16.38
N GLU A 68 -7.71 4.26 17.29
CA GLU A 68 -6.27 4.53 17.17
C GLU A 68 -5.67 3.88 15.93
N ASP A 69 -6.12 2.66 15.59
CA ASP A 69 -5.68 1.98 14.38
C ASP A 69 -6.21 2.72 13.14
N ALA A 70 -7.49 3.13 13.16
CA ALA A 70 -8.13 3.91 12.11
C ALA A 70 -7.41 5.24 11.84
N THR A 71 -7.02 5.96 12.89
CA THR A 71 -6.27 7.22 12.80
C THR A 71 -4.97 7.05 12.02
N VAL A 72 -4.28 5.91 12.17
CA VAL A 72 -3.04 5.65 11.42
C VAL A 72 -3.30 5.42 9.93
N PHE A 73 -4.42 4.80 9.56
CA PHE A 73 -4.79 4.64 8.15
C PHE A 73 -5.14 5.99 7.52
N LEU A 74 -5.94 6.81 8.21
CA LEU A 74 -6.34 8.14 7.76
C LEU A 74 -5.18 9.14 7.72
N GLY A 75 -4.11 8.91 8.49
CA GLY A 75 -2.88 9.70 8.41
C GLY A 75 -2.13 9.58 7.07
N SER A 76 -2.49 8.61 6.21
CA SER A 76 -2.02 8.58 4.83
C SER A 76 -2.85 9.52 3.98
N ASN A 77 -2.31 10.71 3.68
CA ASN A 77 -3.00 11.76 2.91
C ASN A 77 -3.60 11.25 1.60
N ARG A 78 -2.88 10.38 0.88
CA ARG A 78 -3.35 9.80 -0.39
C ARG A 78 -4.55 8.87 -0.18
N PHE A 79 -4.52 8.02 0.83
CA PHE A 79 -5.63 7.15 1.16
C PHE A 79 -6.86 7.96 1.59
N ALA A 80 -6.68 8.94 2.49
CA ALA A 80 -7.76 9.81 2.95
C ALA A 80 -8.42 10.58 1.80
N ALA A 81 -7.61 11.14 0.88
CA ALA A 81 -8.11 11.85 -0.29
C ALA A 81 -8.90 10.94 -1.24
N LEU A 82 -8.40 9.72 -1.52
CA LEU A 82 -9.11 8.75 -2.36
C LEU A 82 -10.43 8.29 -1.73
N ARG A 83 -10.46 8.12 -0.41
CA ARG A 83 -11.70 7.79 0.31
C ARG A 83 -12.71 8.94 0.23
N ALA A 84 -12.26 10.18 0.43
CA ALA A 84 -13.10 11.36 0.31
C ALA A 84 -13.67 11.53 -1.11
N ALA A 85 -12.87 11.26 -2.15
CA ALA A 85 -13.33 11.27 -3.53
C ALA A 85 -14.43 10.22 -3.79
N ARG A 86 -14.28 9.00 -3.24
CA ARG A 86 -15.31 7.95 -3.34
C ARG A 86 -16.58 8.26 -2.56
N ALA A 87 -16.47 9.03 -1.47
CA ALA A 87 -17.63 9.43 -0.67
C ALA A 87 -18.65 10.27 -1.46
N ALA A 88 -18.22 10.91 -2.56
CA ALA A 88 -19.10 11.63 -3.47
C ALA A 88 -20.02 10.70 -4.29
N GLU A 89 -19.67 9.42 -4.44
CA GLU A 89 -20.38 8.44 -5.26
C GLU A 89 -21.03 7.34 -4.42
N GLN A 90 -20.49 7.03 -3.24
CA GLN A 90 -20.97 5.98 -2.36
C GLN A 90 -20.74 6.35 -0.89
N ALA A 91 -21.77 6.20 -0.05
CA ALA A 91 -21.66 6.43 1.38
C ALA A 91 -20.52 5.59 1.97
N GLN A 92 -19.58 6.27 2.64
CA GLN A 92 -18.45 5.66 3.34
C GLN A 92 -18.75 5.71 4.84
N THR A 93 -18.54 4.62 5.57
CA THR A 93 -18.55 4.66 7.03
C THR A 93 -17.17 5.08 7.55
N ASN A 94 -17.10 5.41 8.84
CA ASN A 94 -15.83 5.62 9.54
C ASN A 94 -15.57 4.51 10.57
N GLU A 95 -16.22 3.35 10.41
CA GLU A 95 -15.98 2.22 11.29
C GLU A 95 -14.54 1.71 11.15
N PRO A 96 -13.80 1.48 12.25
CA PRO A 96 -12.38 1.13 12.19
C PRO A 96 -12.07 -0.11 11.34
N ILE A 97 -12.95 -1.10 11.35
CA ILE A 97 -12.80 -2.33 10.57
C ILE A 97 -12.98 -2.08 9.06
N GLU A 98 -13.90 -1.20 8.67
CA GLU A 98 -14.10 -0.86 7.26
C GLU A 98 -12.92 -0.02 6.73
N LEU A 99 -12.41 0.91 7.56
CA LEU A 99 -11.20 1.67 7.25
C LEU A 99 -9.99 0.76 7.06
N LEU A 100 -9.86 -0.28 7.88
CA LEU A 100 -8.84 -1.31 7.72
C LEU A 100 -8.96 -2.01 6.36
N GLU A 101 -10.16 -2.47 6.01
CA GLU A 101 -10.40 -3.20 4.77
C GLU A 101 -10.10 -2.33 3.54
N ASP A 102 -10.58 -1.10 3.53
CA ASP A 102 -10.35 -0.19 2.42
C ASP A 102 -8.89 0.25 2.31
N PHE A 103 -8.21 0.41 3.43
CA PHE A 103 -6.77 0.63 3.43
C PHE A 103 -6.03 -0.60 2.87
N ALA A 104 -6.45 -1.82 3.22
CA ALA A 104 -5.85 -3.03 2.66
C ALA A 104 -6.04 -3.15 1.15
N LYS A 105 -7.21 -2.79 0.62
CA LYS A 105 -7.49 -2.68 -0.82
C LYS A 105 -6.62 -1.61 -1.48
N HIS A 106 -6.48 -0.45 -0.84
CA HIS A 106 -5.64 0.64 -1.33
C HIS A 106 -4.17 0.21 -1.47
N VAL A 107 -3.62 -0.47 -0.45
CA VAL A 107 -2.26 -1.02 -0.49
C VAL A 107 -2.10 -2.03 -1.64
N ALA A 108 -3.04 -2.96 -1.79
CA ALA A 108 -2.98 -3.95 -2.87
C ALA A 108 -2.97 -3.28 -4.26
N MET A 109 -3.79 -2.25 -4.45
CA MET A 109 -3.83 -1.46 -5.67
C MET A 109 -2.52 -0.69 -5.90
N ALA A 110 -2.00 -0.02 -4.88
CA ALA A 110 -0.76 0.75 -4.97
C ALA A 110 0.44 -0.13 -5.36
N LEU A 111 0.60 -1.28 -4.69
CA LEU A 111 1.69 -2.22 -4.95
C LEU A 111 1.64 -2.82 -6.36
N ASN A 112 0.45 -3.01 -6.93
CA ASN A 112 0.32 -3.52 -8.29
C ASN A 112 0.39 -2.44 -9.37
N TYR A 113 -0.05 -1.22 -9.05
CA TYR A 113 -0.10 -0.11 -10.00
C TYR A 113 1.29 0.24 -10.55
N GLU A 114 2.33 0.24 -9.71
CA GLU A 114 3.71 0.59 -10.10
C GLU A 114 4.19 -0.17 -11.34
N PHE A 115 3.80 -1.44 -11.47
CA PHE A 115 4.22 -2.31 -12.59
C PHE A 115 3.19 -2.44 -13.71
N SER A 116 2.06 -1.74 -13.61
CA SER A 116 0.98 -1.81 -14.59
C SER A 116 1.36 -1.18 -15.93
N PRO A 117 0.80 -1.65 -17.07
CA PRO A 117 0.98 -0.99 -18.37
C PRO A 117 0.56 0.48 -18.35
N MET A 118 -0.50 0.81 -17.60
CA MET A 118 -0.99 2.18 -17.46
C MET A 118 0.04 3.09 -16.80
N SER A 119 0.65 2.65 -15.69
CA SER A 119 1.69 3.43 -15.00
C SER A 119 2.88 3.70 -15.92
N LYS A 120 3.30 2.70 -16.71
CA LYS A 120 4.35 2.85 -17.72
C LYS A 120 3.98 3.87 -18.79
N ALA A 121 2.75 3.81 -19.32
CA ALA A 121 2.26 4.74 -20.33
C ALA A 121 2.19 6.19 -19.80
N ILE A 122 1.71 6.38 -18.57
CA ILE A 122 1.69 7.71 -17.93
C ILE A 122 3.11 8.23 -17.73
N TYR A 123 4.02 7.40 -17.23
CA TYR A 123 5.42 7.80 -17.05
C TYR A 123 6.05 8.22 -18.39
N GLN A 124 5.85 7.44 -19.45
CA GLN A 124 6.33 7.77 -20.80
C GLN A 124 5.76 9.12 -21.28
N ALA A 125 4.44 9.34 -21.16
CA ALA A 125 3.81 10.59 -21.56
C ALA A 125 4.36 11.81 -20.78
N ILE A 126 4.61 11.67 -19.47
CA ILE A 126 5.23 12.74 -18.67
C ILE A 126 6.65 13.05 -19.15
N GLN A 127 7.45 12.02 -19.46
CA GLN A 127 8.80 12.19 -20.00
C GLN A 127 8.79 12.90 -21.36
N GLU A 128 7.89 12.51 -22.27
CA GLU A 128 7.73 13.13 -23.58
C GLU A 128 7.35 14.63 -23.48
N VAL A 129 6.42 14.98 -22.57
CA VAL A 129 6.05 16.39 -22.32
C VAL A 129 7.23 17.19 -21.77
N ASN A 130 8.01 16.63 -20.85
CA ASN A 130 9.17 17.32 -20.26
C ASN A 130 10.31 17.51 -21.27
N LEU A 131 10.56 16.52 -22.13
CA LEU A 131 11.54 16.61 -23.21
C LEU A 131 11.10 17.61 -24.28
N GLY A 132 9.82 17.59 -24.66
CA GLY A 132 9.25 18.55 -25.63
C GLY A 132 9.30 20.01 -25.16
N ARG A 133 9.17 20.25 -23.85
CA ARG A 133 9.31 21.58 -23.23
C ARG A 133 10.76 22.07 -23.12
N SER A 134 11.75 21.19 -23.22
CA SER A 134 13.17 21.55 -23.14
C SER A 134 13.79 21.86 -24.52
N ALA A 135 13.04 21.61 -25.60
CA ALA A 135 13.46 21.82 -26.99
C ALA A 135 12.87 23.09 -27.64
N THR A 136 12.13 23.90 -26.87
CA THR A 136 11.53 25.19 -27.26
C THR A 136 12.02 26.29 -26.34
#